data_AF-A0A850NZU9-F1
#
_entry.id   AF-A0A850NZU9-F1
#
_cell.length_a   1.000
_cell.length_b   1.000
_cell.length_c   1.000
_cell.angle_alpha   90.00
_cell.angle_beta   90.00
_cell.angle_gamma   90.00
#
_symmetry.space_group_name_H-M   'P 1'
#
loop_
_entity.id
_entity.type
_entity.pdbx_description
1 polymer ?
#
loop_
_entity_poly.entity_id
_entity_poly.type
_entity_poly.pdbx_seq_one_letter_code
_entity_poly.pdbx_strand_id
1 'polypeptide(L)' 'MSSEHHLPSATDLQRELEQVRRDYAIALKDRPEHAHALEQRARKLEAELARQK' A
#
# COMPACT_ATOMS: atom_id res chain seq x y z
N MET A 1 -17.39 -24.45 -2.30
CA MET A 1 -16.53 -23.56 -1.52
C MET A 1 -16.15 -22.40 -2.44
N SER A 2 -17.03 -21.41 -2.52
CA SER A 2 -16.83 -20.25 -3.40
C SER A 2 -15.72 -19.41 -2.81
N SER A 3 -14.62 -19.26 -3.53
CA SER A 3 -13.58 -18.29 -3.22
C SER A 3 -14.19 -16.90 -3.44
N GLU A 4 -14.87 -16.38 -2.40
CA GLU A 4 -15.25 -14.98 -2.32
C GLU A 4 -13.94 -14.20 -2.37
N HIS A 5 -13.63 -13.69 -3.56
CA HIS A 5 -12.61 -12.66 -3.76
C HIS A 5 -13.10 -11.42 -3.02
N HIS A 6 -12.92 -11.40 -1.69
CA HIS A 6 -13.10 -10.22 -0.87
C HIS A 6 -12.16 -9.16 -1.42
N LEU A 7 -12.74 -8.21 -2.16
CA LEU A 7 -12.04 -6.97 -2.46
C LEU A 7 -11.60 -6.38 -1.12
N PRO A 8 -10.31 -6.00 -0.96
CA PRO A 8 -9.82 -5.47 0.29
C PRO A 8 -10.68 -4.28 0.70
N SER A 9 -11.16 -4.31 1.94
CA SER A 9 -11.98 -3.22 2.48
C SER A 9 -11.15 -1.94 2.57
N ALA A 10 -11.80 -0.79 2.68
CA ALA A 10 -11.11 0.49 2.88
C ALA A 10 -10.15 0.43 4.09
N THR A 11 -10.52 -0.33 5.13
CA THR A 11 -9.70 -0.56 6.32
C THR A 11 -8.45 -1.39 5.99
N ASP A 12 -8.56 -2.40 5.13
CA ASP A 12 -7.42 -3.22 4.72
C ASP A 12 -6.44 -2.41 3.85
N LEU A 13 -6.96 -1.61 2.92
CA LEU A 13 -6.16 -0.70 2.11
C LEU A 13 -5.45 0.37 2.97
N GLN A 14 -6.09 0.89 4.01
CA GLN A 14 -5.45 1.80 4.97
C GLN A 14 -4.29 1.14 5.71
N ARG A 15 -4.49 -0.08 6.22
CA ARG A 15 -3.44 -0.83 6.92
C ARG A 15 -2.27 -1.13 6.01
N GLU A 16 -2.54 -1.52 4.76
CA GLU A 16 -1.49 -1.77 3.78
C GLU A 16 -0.73 -0.49 3.44
N LEU A 17 -1.42 0.63 3.24
CA LEU A 17 -0.79 1.93 2.99
C LEU A 17 0.13 2.36 4.15
N GLU A 18 -0.30 2.19 5.40
CA GLU A 18 0.52 2.47 6.58
C GLU A 18 1.76 1.57 6.67
N GLN A 19 1.63 0.30 6.29
CA GLN A 19 2.77 -0.61 6.22
C GLN A 19 3.76 -0.18 5.14
N VAL A 20 3.29 0.08 3.92
CA VAL A 20 4.13 0.49 2.78
C VAL A 20 4.84 1.83 3.07
N ARG A 21 4.17 2.78 3.74
CA ARG A 21 4.80 4.05 4.15
C ARG A 21 5.91 3.85 5.18
N ARG A 22 5.74 2.93 6.15
CA ARG A 22 6.79 2.59 7.11
C ARG A 22 7.99 1.93 6.42
N ASP A 23 7.73 0.98 5.54
CA ASP A 23 8.78 0.29 4.77
C ASP A 23 9.50 1.28 3.84
N TYR A 24 8.78 2.23 3.24
CA TYR A 24 9.37 3.30 2.43
C TYR A 24 10.34 4.17 3.24
N ALA A 25 9.94 4.57 4.45
CA ALA A 25 10.80 5.37 5.33
C ALA A 25 12.08 4.64 5.76
N ILE A 26 12.02 3.31 5.90
CA ILE A 26 13.19 2.46 6.17
C ILE A 26 14.04 2.34 4.89
N ALA A 27 13.42 2.01 3.75
CA ALA A 27 14.10 1.84 2.48
C ALA A 27 14.81 3.12 2.01
N LEU A 28 14.27 4.30 2.31
CA LEU A 28 14.94 5.57 2.01
C LEU A 28 16.32 5.71 2.65
N LYS A 29 16.58 5.01 3.76
CA LYS A 29 17.86 5.07 4.48
C LYS A 29 18.85 4.03 3.97
N ASP A 30 18.37 2.81 3.71
CA ASP A 30 19.24 1.65 3.51
C ASP A 30 19.22 1.10 2.08
N ARG A 31 18.14 1.35 1.31
CA ARG A 31 17.89 0.75 -0.02
C ARG A 31 17.05 1.68 -0.92
N PRO A 32 17.65 2.75 -1.47
CA PRO A 32 16.92 3.76 -2.23
C PRO A 32 16.26 3.20 -3.50
N GLU A 33 16.80 2.15 -4.13
CA GLU A 33 16.11 1.51 -5.27
C GLU A 33 14.78 0.86 -4.85
N HIS A 34 14.72 0.32 -3.63
CA HIS A 34 13.49 -0.26 -3.08
C HIS A 34 12.49 0.82 -2.65
N ALA A 35 12.98 1.99 -2.23
CA ALA A 35 12.14 3.11 -1.85
C ALA A 35 11.26 3.58 -3.01
N HIS A 36 11.79 3.65 -4.23
CA HIS A 36 10.98 4.07 -5.38
C HIS A 36 9.83 3.09 -5.68
N ALA A 37 10.07 1.78 -5.57
CA ALA A 37 9.01 0.78 -5.75
C ALA A 37 7.91 0.90 -4.67
N LEU A 38 8.30 1.15 -3.42
CA LEU A 38 7.37 1.34 -2.31
C LEU A 38 6.58 2.65 -2.44
N GLU A 39 7.20 3.72 -2.92
CA GLU A 39 6.52 4.98 -3.23
C GLU A 39 5.42 4.78 -4.28
N GLN A 40 5.72 4.08 -5.38
CA GLN A 40 4.73 3.79 -6.42
C GLN A 40 3.58 2.93 -5.90
N ARG A 41 3.88 1.96 -5.00
CA ARG A 41 2.84 1.15 -4.34
C ARG A 41 1.96 1.99 -3.41
N ALA A 42 2.56 2.89 -2.62
CA ALA A 42 1.81 3.79 -1.75
C ALA A 42 0.84 4.68 -2.55
N ARG A 43 1.30 5.26 -3.67
CA ARG A 43 0.44 6.09 -4.54
C ARG A 43 -0.74 5.31 -5.13
N LYS A 44 -0.53 4.05 -5.51
CA LYS A 44 -1.62 3.17 -6.00
C LYS A 44 -2.65 2.90 -4.91
N LEU A 45 -2.20 2.54 -3.71
CA LEU A 45 -3.07 2.30 -2.56
C LEU A 45 -3.84 3.56 -2.16
N GLU A 46 -3.21 4.75 -2.19
CA GLU A 46 -3.90 6.03 -1.97
C GLU A 46 -4.98 6.30 -3.01
N ALA A 47 -4.70 6.04 -4.28
CA ALA A 47 -5.68 6.21 -5.36
C ALA A 47 -6.84 5.21 -5.24
N GLU A 48 -6.57 3.97 -4.86
CA GLU A 48 -7.60 2.96 -4.59
C GLU A 48 -8.45 3.34 -3.38
N LEU A 49 -7.83 3.81 -2.30
CA LEU A 49 -8.53 4.30 -1.11
C LEU A 49 -9.42 5.50 -1.43
N ALA A 50 -8.93 6.43 -2.25
CA ALA A 50 -9.69 7.61 -2.67
C ALA A 50 -10.91 7.23 -3.53
N ARG A 51 -10.85 6.12 -4.28
CA ARG A 51 -11.99 5.58 -5.05
C ARG A 51 -13.02 4.85 -4.19
N GLN A 52 -12.66 4.44 -2.98
CA GLN A 52 -13.56 3.78 -2.03
C GLN A 52 -14.29 4.77 -1.09
N LYS A 53 -13.93 6.05 -1.10
CA LYS A 53 -14.64 7.13 -0.39
C LYS A 53 -15.74 7.72 -1.26
#